data_AF-A0A0W0GKU0-F1
#
_entry.id   AF-A0A0W0GKU0-F1
#
_cell.length_a   1.000
_cell.length_b   1.000
_cell.length_c   1.000
_cell.angle_alpha   90.00
_cell.angle_beta   90.00
_cell.angle_gamma   90.00
#
_symmetry.space_group_name_H-M   'P 1'
#
loop_
_entity.id
_entity.type
_entity.pdbx_description
1 polymer ?
#
loop_
_entity_poly.entity_id
_entity_poly.type
_entity_poly.pdbx_seq_one_letter_code
_entity_poly.pdbx_strand_id
1 'polypeptide(L)'
;METELETTIEEEAELSETETAVPESAAELTARLISREAELARLSRELADKDDLIKRLNKNLNAAVGAYRGSTAALHRDLPEELIEGDSVSAVDESLRKAMDLVARVKSALAQAAPPLVAASRSRPAAGGLSSEDKIRRGLAQ
;
A
#
# COMPACT_ATOMS: atom_id res chain seq x y z
N MET A 1 78.15 -46.99 -18.09
CA MET A 1 77.21 -47.68 -17.20
C MET A 1 76.85 -46.67 -16.11
N GLU A 2 76.30 -45.50 -16.47
CA GLU A 2 76.17 -44.34 -15.55
C GLU A 2 74.99 -43.41 -15.90
N THR A 3 73.96 -43.85 -16.62
CA THR A 3 72.86 -42.95 -17.06
C THR A 3 71.47 -43.39 -16.61
N GLU A 4 71.35 -44.35 -15.68
CA GLU A 4 70.04 -44.83 -15.20
C GLU A 4 69.74 -44.47 -13.73
N LEU A 5 70.67 -43.80 -13.04
CA LEU A 5 70.54 -43.44 -11.62
C LEU A 5 70.18 -41.96 -11.38
N GLU A 6 70.14 -41.14 -12.43
CA GLU A 6 69.90 -39.70 -12.29
C GLU A 6 68.43 -39.30 -12.55
N THR A 7 67.65 -40.15 -13.23
CA THR A 7 66.22 -39.89 -13.49
C THR A 7 65.29 -40.27 -12.34
N THR A 8 65.78 -40.99 -11.33
CA THR A 8 64.98 -41.42 -10.17
C THR A 8 64.99 -40.40 -9.02
N ILE A 9 65.91 -39.44 -9.03
CA ILE A 9 66.04 -38.44 -7.96
C ILE A 9 65.16 -37.21 -8.23
N GLU A 10 64.86 -36.88 -9.48
CA GLU A 10 63.93 -35.79 -9.81
C GLU A 10 62.45 -36.20 -9.70
N GLU A 11 62.12 -37.48 -9.78
CA GLU A 11 60.73 -37.96 -9.65
C GLU A 11 60.27 -38.13 -8.18
N GLU A 12 61.19 -38.25 -7.21
CA GLU A 12 60.87 -38.29 -5.78
C GLU A 12 60.69 -36.90 -5.15
N ALA A 13 61.10 -35.82 -5.83
CA ALA A 13 61.00 -34.46 -5.31
C ALA A 13 59.62 -33.81 -5.56
N GLU A 14 58.86 -34.25 -6.56
CA GLU A 14 57.52 -33.69 -6.86
C GLU A 14 56.37 -34.36 -6.09
N LEU A 15 56.61 -35.46 -5.38
CA LEU A 15 55.59 -36.15 -4.56
C LEU A 15 55.49 -35.61 -3.12
N SER A 16 56.27 -34.59 -2.76
CA SER A 16 56.29 -34.01 -1.41
C SER A 16 55.41 -32.76 -1.22
N GLU A 17 54.78 -32.22 -2.28
CA GLU A 17 54.02 -30.97 -2.18
C GLU A 17 52.49 -31.14 -2.17
N THR A 18 51.98 -32.36 -2.38
CA THR A 18 50.56 -32.65 -2.23
C THR A 18 50.35 -33.49 -0.99
N GLU A 19 49.89 -32.86 0.10
CA GLU A 19 49.19 -33.47 1.26
C GLU A 19 49.64 -32.87 2.61
N THR A 20 49.66 -31.55 2.72
CA THR A 20 49.31 -30.89 3.99
C THR A 20 47.85 -30.43 3.95
N ALA A 21 46.96 -31.28 3.44
CA ALA A 21 45.58 -31.25 3.87
C ALA A 21 45.57 -31.97 5.22
N VAL A 22 45.79 -31.22 6.30
CA VAL A 22 45.60 -31.72 7.66
C VAL A 22 44.25 -32.47 7.67
N PRO A 23 44.20 -33.77 8.01
CA PRO A 23 42.94 -34.47 8.10
C PRO A 23 42.17 -33.84 9.26
N GLU A 24 41.30 -32.86 8.96
CA GLU A 24 40.36 -32.26 9.90
C GLU A 24 39.61 -33.43 10.51
N SER A 25 39.82 -33.67 11.79
CA SER A 25 39.37 -34.92 12.40
C SER A 25 37.84 -35.00 12.30
N ALA A 26 37.27 -36.20 12.21
CA ALA A 26 35.82 -36.37 12.16
C ALA A 26 35.10 -35.62 13.33
N ALA A 27 35.78 -35.47 14.47
CA ALA A 27 35.31 -34.69 15.61
C ALA A 27 35.24 -33.18 15.34
N GLU A 28 36.25 -32.60 14.66
CA GLU A 28 36.28 -31.18 14.28
C GLU A 28 35.20 -30.86 13.23
N LEU A 29 35.04 -31.72 12.22
CA LEU A 29 33.96 -31.60 11.24
C LEU A 29 32.59 -31.65 11.89
N THR A 30 32.39 -32.57 12.84
CA THR A 30 31.13 -32.70 13.58
C THR A 30 30.87 -31.46 14.45
N ALA A 31 31.90 -30.96 15.16
CA ALA A 31 31.78 -29.74 15.97
C ALA A 31 31.45 -28.51 15.11
N ARG A 32 32.05 -28.42 13.91
CA ARG A 32 31.79 -27.36 12.94
C ARG A 32 30.37 -27.43 12.37
N LEU A 33 29.88 -28.63 12.04
CA LEU A 33 28.50 -28.84 11.61
C LEU A 33 27.51 -28.42 12.69
N ILE A 34 27.70 -28.87 13.95
CA ILE A 34 26.86 -28.49 15.08
C ILE A 34 26.86 -26.97 15.29
N SER A 35 28.03 -26.33 15.20
CA SER A 35 28.15 -24.87 15.31
C SER A 35 27.38 -24.15 14.20
N ARG A 36 27.46 -24.63 12.95
CA ARG A 36 26.74 -24.05 11.82
C ARG A 36 25.25 -24.30 11.89
N GLU A 37 24.80 -25.47 12.32
CA GLU A 37 23.39 -25.76 12.57
C GLU A 37 22.82 -24.84 13.66
N ALA A 38 23.56 -24.62 14.74
CA ALA A 38 23.17 -23.69 15.80
C ALA A 38 23.07 -22.24 15.27
N GLU A 39 24.01 -21.82 14.43
CA GLU A 39 23.99 -20.50 13.79
C GLU A 39 22.81 -20.35 12.81
N LEU A 40 22.53 -21.35 11.99
CA LEU A 40 21.38 -21.39 11.08
C LEU A 40 20.06 -21.34 11.85
N ALA A 41 19.95 -22.09 12.95
CA ALA A 41 18.78 -22.06 13.82
C ALA A 41 18.61 -20.69 14.51
N ARG A 42 19.71 -20.00 14.83
CA ARG A 42 19.67 -18.63 15.37
C ARG A 42 19.20 -17.63 14.32
N LEU A 43 19.82 -17.63 13.13
CA LEU A 43 19.50 -16.71 12.04
C LEU A 43 18.06 -16.92 11.53
N SER A 44 17.61 -18.17 11.45
CA SER A 44 16.23 -18.49 11.04
C SER A 44 15.20 -17.92 12.01
N ARG A 45 15.48 -17.99 13.32
CA ARG A 45 14.63 -17.36 14.34
C ARG A 45 14.65 -15.83 14.22
N GLU A 46 15.83 -15.24 14.06
CA GLU A 46 15.97 -13.79 13.90
C GLU A 46 15.23 -13.27 12.65
N LEU A 47 15.23 -14.03 11.55
CA LEU A 47 14.46 -13.73 10.35
C LEU A 47 12.95 -13.78 10.63
N ALA A 48 12.48 -14.84 11.28
CA ALA A 48 11.06 -14.96 11.63
C ALA A 48 10.59 -13.80 12.53
N ASP A 49 11.39 -13.44 13.54
CA ASP A 49 11.09 -12.32 14.44
C ASP A 49 11.03 -10.97 13.69
N LYS A 50 11.96 -10.75 12.75
CA LYS A 50 11.98 -9.54 11.90
C LYS A 50 10.79 -9.50 10.95
N ASP A 51 10.41 -10.62 10.33
CA ASP A 51 9.24 -10.70 9.46
C ASP A 51 7.96 -10.37 10.22
N ASP A 52 7.80 -10.89 11.43
CA ASP A 52 6.64 -10.60 12.28
C ASP A 52 6.64 -9.16 12.80
N LEU A 53 7.82 -8.57 13.03
CA LEU A 53 7.94 -7.14 13.31
C LEU A 53 7.50 -6.30 12.10
N ILE A 54 7.98 -6.63 10.89
CA ILE A 54 7.62 -5.93 9.64
C ILE A 54 6.11 -5.99 9.41
N LYS A 55 5.49 -7.18 9.54
CA LYS A 55 4.03 -7.33 9.42
C LYS A 55 3.27 -6.45 10.40
N ARG A 56 3.72 -6.40 11.67
CA ARG A 56 3.10 -5.56 12.70
C ARG A 56 3.25 -4.07 12.38
N LEU A 57 4.44 -3.63 11.98
CA LEU A 57 4.69 -2.25 11.60
C LEU A 57 3.85 -1.83 10.40
N ASN A 58 3.76 -2.67 9.36
CA ASN A 58 2.92 -2.40 8.20
C ASN A 58 1.43 -2.31 8.56
N LYS A 59 0.94 -3.22 9.42
CA LYS A 59 -0.44 -3.16 9.91
C LYS A 59 -0.71 -1.86 10.67
N ASN A 60 0.21 -1.47 11.55
CA ASN A 60 0.09 -0.25 12.34
C ASN A 60 0.16 1.01 11.47
N LEU A 61 1.06 1.03 10.47
CA LEU A 61 1.17 2.11 9.51
C LEU A 61 -0.12 2.27 8.71
N ASN A 62 -0.66 1.19 8.16
CA ASN A 62 -1.92 1.23 7.41
C ASN A 62 -3.09 1.72 8.28
N ALA A 63 -3.16 1.26 9.53
CA ALA A 63 -4.17 1.73 10.47
C ALA A 63 -4.01 3.22 10.80
N ALA A 64 -2.78 3.69 11.00
CA ALA A 64 -2.48 5.08 11.29
C ALA A 64 -2.80 6.00 10.10
N VAL A 65 -2.43 5.61 8.88
CA VAL A 65 -2.75 6.35 7.65
C VAL A 65 -4.26 6.35 7.41
N GLY A 66 -4.96 5.22 7.63
CA GLY A 66 -6.42 5.17 7.55
C GLY A 66 -7.11 6.10 8.56
N ALA A 67 -6.63 6.15 9.80
CA ALA A 67 -7.13 7.07 10.81
C ALA A 67 -6.86 8.53 10.46
N TYR A 68 -5.68 8.82 9.89
CA TYR A 68 -5.34 10.15 9.40
C TYR A 68 -6.27 10.59 8.27
N ARG A 69 -6.50 9.71 7.27
CA ARG A 69 -7.47 9.96 6.19
C ARG A 69 -8.86 10.27 6.73
N GLY A 70 -9.35 9.44 7.65
CA GLY A 70 -10.66 9.64 8.27
C GLY A 70 -10.77 10.95 9.03
N SER A 71 -9.72 11.36 9.77
CA SER A 71 -9.73 12.64 10.48
C SER A 71 -9.66 13.84 9.55
N THR A 72 -8.86 13.77 8.47
CA THR A 72 -8.83 14.80 7.43
C THR A 72 -10.17 14.94 6.72
N ALA A 73 -10.84 13.83 6.38
CA ALA A 73 -12.19 13.86 5.80
C ALA A 73 -13.21 14.50 6.76
N ALA A 74 -13.17 14.15 8.05
CA ALA A 74 -14.07 14.71 9.06
C ALA A 74 -13.88 16.23 9.27
N LEU A 75 -12.65 16.73 9.16
CA LEU A 75 -12.33 18.16 9.23
C LEU A 75 -12.81 18.93 7.99
N HIS A 76 -12.83 18.26 6.84
CA HIS A 76 -13.16 18.83 5.54
C HIS A 76 -14.48 18.30 4.97
N ARG A 77 -15.59 18.53 5.68
CA ARG A 77 -16.94 18.05 5.29
C ARG A 77 -17.44 18.50 3.92
N ASP A 78 -16.86 19.57 3.38
CA ASP A 78 -17.15 20.10 2.05
C ASP A 78 -16.50 19.28 0.93
N LEU A 79 -15.57 18.39 1.27
CA LEU A 79 -14.86 17.53 0.32
C LEU A 79 -15.40 16.10 0.38
N PRO A 80 -15.68 15.49 -0.78
CA PRO A 80 -15.99 14.05 -0.86
C PRO A 80 -14.84 13.21 -0.30
N GLU A 81 -15.17 12.20 0.50
CA GLU A 81 -14.17 11.30 1.12
C GLU A 81 -13.39 10.51 0.05
N GLU A 82 -14.02 10.28 -1.10
CA GLU A 82 -13.43 9.60 -2.25
C GLU A 82 -12.27 10.37 -2.89
N LEU A 83 -12.13 11.68 -2.61
CA LEU A 83 -11.02 12.48 -3.13
C LEU A 83 -9.80 12.50 -2.18
N ILE A 84 -9.89 11.86 -1.01
CA ILE A 84 -8.81 11.81 -0.02
C ILE A 84 -8.21 10.39 -0.02
N GLU A 85 -7.27 10.17 -0.93
CA GLU A 85 -6.59 8.89 -1.17
C GLU A 85 -5.12 8.94 -0.75
N GLY A 86 -4.51 7.76 -0.57
CA GLY A 86 -3.07 7.61 -0.35
C GLY A 86 -2.70 6.64 0.77
N ASP A 87 -1.54 5.98 0.60
CA ASP A 87 -1.00 4.99 1.55
C ASP A 87 0.06 5.59 2.50
N SER A 88 0.28 6.90 2.42
CA SER A 88 1.16 7.65 3.32
C SER A 88 0.56 9.02 3.64
N VAL A 89 0.97 9.61 4.76
CA VAL A 89 0.55 10.96 5.17
C VAL A 89 0.81 11.98 4.05
N SER A 90 2.00 11.94 3.43
CA SER A 90 2.33 12.84 2.32
C SER A 90 1.42 12.68 1.11
N ALA A 91 1.04 11.44 0.77
CA ALA A 91 0.13 11.19 -0.34
C ALA A 91 -1.29 11.71 -0.03
N VAL A 92 -1.74 11.53 1.23
CA VAL A 92 -3.02 12.04 1.71
C VAL A 92 -3.06 13.56 1.66
N ASP A 93 -1.99 14.24 2.10
CA ASP A 93 -1.88 15.71 2.06
C ASP A 93 -1.90 16.24 0.62
N GLU A 94 -1.21 15.56 -0.29
CA GLU A 94 -1.21 15.91 -1.70
C GLU A 94 -2.60 15.71 -2.34
N SER A 95 -3.26 14.59 -2.02
CA SER A 95 -4.63 14.31 -2.47
C SER A 95 -5.60 15.37 -1.95
N LEU A 96 -5.50 15.74 -0.67
CA LEU A 96 -6.32 16.77 -0.06
C LEU A 96 -6.15 18.12 -0.78
N ARG A 97 -4.90 18.54 -1.05
CA ARG A 97 -4.63 19.78 -1.78
C ARG A 97 -5.29 19.77 -3.17
N LYS A 98 -5.11 18.69 -3.92
CA LYS A 98 -5.72 18.52 -5.25
C LYS A 98 -7.24 18.55 -5.19
N ALA A 99 -7.82 17.91 -4.19
CA ALA A 99 -9.25 17.86 -3.96
C ALA A 99 -9.82 19.25 -3.64
N MET A 100 -9.14 20.03 -2.80
CA MET A 100 -9.53 21.40 -2.48
C MET A 100 -9.52 22.30 -3.73
N ASP A 101 -8.46 22.21 -4.54
CA ASP A 101 -8.34 22.97 -5.79
C ASP A 101 -9.43 22.59 -6.80
N LEU A 102 -9.79 21.31 -6.89
CA LEU A 102 -10.88 20.84 -7.74
C LEU A 102 -12.23 21.39 -7.27
N VAL A 103 -12.54 21.26 -5.98
CA VAL A 103 -13.80 21.76 -5.41
C VAL A 103 -13.91 23.28 -5.57
N ALA A 104 -12.82 24.02 -5.35
CA ALA A 104 -12.79 25.47 -5.57
C ALA A 104 -13.11 25.85 -7.02
N ARG A 105 -12.52 25.15 -8.00
CA ARG A 105 -12.80 25.35 -9.43
C ARG A 105 -14.25 25.03 -9.78
N VAL A 106 -14.79 23.93 -9.27
CA VAL A 106 -16.20 23.54 -9.50
C VAL A 106 -17.16 24.57 -8.89
N LYS A 107 -16.92 25.01 -7.65
CA LYS A 107 -17.71 26.05 -6.99
C LYS A 107 -17.68 27.36 -7.78
N SER A 108 -16.50 27.75 -8.29
CA SER A 108 -16.35 28.95 -9.13
C SER A 108 -17.11 28.84 -10.45
N ALA A 109 -16.97 27.72 -11.16
CA ALA A 109 -17.68 27.47 -12.41
C ALA A 109 -19.21 27.46 -12.21
N LEU A 110 -19.69 26.86 -11.12
CA LEU A 110 -21.12 26.83 -10.80
C LEU A 110 -21.67 28.21 -10.44
N ALA A 111 -20.88 29.05 -9.74
CA ALA A 111 -21.27 30.42 -9.43
C ALA A 111 -21.37 31.32 -10.68
N GLN A 112 -20.59 31.02 -11.73
CA GLN A 112 -20.65 31.73 -13.00
C GLN A 112 -21.74 31.19 -13.95
N ALA A 113 -22.18 29.94 -13.74
CA ALA A 113 -23.31 29.39 -14.45
C ALA A 113 -24.63 29.97 -13.91
N ALA A 114 -25.42 30.63 -14.77
CA ALA A 114 -26.76 31.06 -14.40
C ALA A 114 -27.57 29.85 -13.88
N PRO A 115 -28.29 29.97 -12.75
CA PRO A 115 -29.10 28.86 -12.25
C PRO A 115 -30.08 28.43 -13.34
N PRO A 116 -30.32 27.11 -13.50
CA PRO A 116 -31.26 26.63 -14.49
C PRO A 116 -32.61 27.29 -14.22
N LEU A 117 -33.15 27.99 -15.23
CA LEU A 117 -34.50 28.55 -15.20
C LEU A 117 -35.46 27.40 -14.91
N VAL A 118 -35.90 27.28 -13.67
CA VAL A 118 -36.97 26.36 -13.30
C VAL A 118 -38.18 26.84 -14.08
N ALA A 119 -38.58 26.08 -15.10
CA ALA A 119 -39.78 26.38 -15.88
C ALA A 119 -40.92 26.58 -14.88
N ALA A 120 -41.46 27.80 -14.81
CA ALA A 120 -42.51 28.16 -13.86
C ALA A 120 -43.57 27.06 -13.88
N SER A 121 -43.73 26.37 -12.75
CA SER A 121 -44.77 25.37 -12.56
C SER A 121 -46.07 25.97 -13.06
N ARG A 122 -46.73 25.32 -14.02
CA ARG A 122 -48.02 25.78 -14.56
C ARG A 122 -48.94 26.07 -13.38
N SER A 123 -49.16 27.34 -13.07
CA SER A 123 -50.04 27.74 -11.98
C SER A 123 -51.42 27.20 -12.32
N ARG A 124 -51.82 26.13 -11.63
CA ARG A 124 -53.20 25.65 -11.68
C ARG A 124 -54.04 26.79 -11.09
N PRO A 125 -55.01 27.36 -11.82
CA PRO A 125 -55.82 28.43 -11.26
C PRO A 125 -56.44 27.94 -9.96
N ALA A 126 -56.23 28.69 -8.88
CA ALA A 126 -56.60 28.30 -7.54
C ALA A 126 -58.12 28.03 -7.47
N ALA A 127 -58.49 26.76 -7.33
CA ALA A 127 -59.88 26.35 -7.09
C ALA A 127 -60.32 26.59 -5.63
N GLY A 128 -59.54 27.35 -4.86
CA GLY A 128 -59.75 27.57 -3.42
C GLY A 128 -61.00 28.37 -3.07
N GLY A 129 -61.56 29.14 -4.02
CA GLY A 129 -62.75 29.97 -3.80
C GLY A 129 -64.05 29.47 -4.44
N LEU A 130 -64.03 28.34 -5.15
CA LEU A 130 -65.23 27.81 -5.80
C LEU A 130 -65.96 26.83 -4.88
N SER A 131 -67.29 26.93 -4.85
CA SER A 131 -68.15 25.94 -4.21
C SER A 131 -67.94 24.56 -4.88
N SER A 132 -68.26 23.48 -4.17
CA SER A 132 -68.15 22.13 -4.72
C SER A 132 -68.97 21.96 -6.00
N GLU A 133 -70.12 22.64 -6.09
CA GLU A 133 -70.99 22.57 -7.28
C GLU A 133 -70.37 23.30 -8.48
N ASP A 134 -69.75 24.46 -8.28
CA ASP A 134 -69.09 25.22 -9.35
C ASP A 134 -67.84 24.52 -9.88
N LYS A 135 -67.14 23.76 -9.01
CA LYS A 135 -66.01 22.91 -9.42
C LYS A 135 -66.47 21.79 -10.36
N ILE A 136 -67.59 21.14 -10.03
CA ILE A 136 -68.16 20.06 -10.84
C ILE A 136 -68.64 20.60 -12.19
N ARG A 137 -69.40 21.69 -12.19
CA ARG A 137 -69.94 22.29 -13.42
C ARG A 137 -68.82 22.73 -14.37
N ARG A 138 -67.74 23.29 -13.84
CA ARG A 138 -66.56 23.69 -14.62
C ARG A 138 -65.77 22.51 -15.18
N GLY A 139 -65.72 21.38 -14.46
CA GLY A 139 -65.10 20.15 -14.94
C GLY A 139 -65.89 19.42 -16.03
N LEU A 140 -67.22 19.57 -16.05
CA LEU A 140 -68.09 19.01 -17.09
C LEU A 140 -68.13 19.84 -18.39
N ALA A 141 -67.68 21.09 -18.34
CA ALA A 141 -67.66 22.02 -19.47
C ALA A 141 -66.30 22.09 -20.20
N GLN A 142 -65.31 21.29 -19.79
CA GLN A 142 -64.01 21.15 -20.45
C GLN A 142 -63.94 19.90 -21.32
#